data_AF-A0A074YUP6-F1
#
_entry.id   AF-A0A074YUP6-F1
#
_cell.length_a   1.000
_cell.length_b   1.000
_cell.length_c   1.000
_cell.angle_alpha   90.00
_cell.angle_beta   90.00
_cell.angle_gamma   90.00
#
_symmetry.space_group_name_H-M   'P 1'
#
loop_
_entity.id
_entity.type
_entity.pdbx_description
1 polymer ?
#
loop_
_entity_poly.entity_id
_entity_poly.type
_entity_poly.pdbx_seq_one_letter_code
_entity_poly.pdbx_strand_id
1 'polypeptide(L)'
;NGQTISIPRENYAQIQRELVKAYRSTRSGGTQIIINRIMELLNSEEIRPQVFRDRSPVDGTGKLEACPEKWGESKSDEDHFGDAYEIIPCDHIPREELVEVLIYSDTYEQGKDLVRQIRSVYPSIGISLALRESHGTGTKTDLELSNTKLHWGEQDVASTWLALSKKGSTKYILVGRNMVNFTYHADIDRMLRVINSLAVDAVGGAVRLEPEGRWFAGCY
;
A
#
# COMPACT_ATOMS: atom_id res chain seq x y z
N ASN A 1 11.11 44.87 13.73
CA ASN A 1 10.93 45.17 12.29
C ASN A 1 10.70 43.87 11.52
N GLY A 2 9.48 43.35 11.52
CA GLY A 2 9.13 42.22 10.67
C GLY A 2 8.80 42.73 9.28
N GLN A 3 9.69 42.53 8.31
CA GLN A 3 9.37 42.80 6.91
C GLN A 3 8.37 41.74 6.43
N THR A 4 7.16 42.17 6.12
CA THR A 4 6.20 41.36 5.38
C THR A 4 6.72 41.20 3.96
N ILE A 5 7.27 40.04 3.63
CA ILE A 5 7.64 39.70 2.25
C ILE A 5 6.34 39.36 1.51
N SER A 6 5.84 40.30 0.70
CA SER A 6 4.72 40.02 -0.19
C SER A 6 5.26 39.36 -1.45
N ILE A 7 4.86 38.11 -1.73
CA ILE A 7 5.21 37.43 -2.98
C ILE A 7 4.30 37.99 -4.08
N PRO A 8 4.84 38.54 -5.18
CA PRO A 8 4.04 39.02 -6.31
C PRO A 8 3.19 37.90 -6.91
N ARG A 9 1.94 38.21 -7.29
CA ARG A 9 0.98 37.22 -7.83
C ARG A 9 1.51 36.51 -9.08
N GLU A 10 2.33 37.18 -9.90
CA GLU A 10 2.99 36.58 -11.07
C GLU A 10 3.91 35.39 -10.72
N ASN A 11 4.45 35.33 -9.50
CA ASN A 11 5.37 34.28 -9.07
C ASN A 11 4.64 33.02 -8.56
N TYR A 12 3.33 33.10 -8.25
CA TYR A 12 2.57 31.95 -7.75
C TYR A 12 2.48 30.82 -8.77
N ALA A 13 2.24 31.15 -10.04
CA ALA A 13 2.18 30.15 -11.11
C ALA A 13 3.54 29.48 -11.37
N GLN A 14 4.66 30.17 -11.07
CA GLN A 14 5.99 29.59 -11.15
C GLN A 14 6.28 28.70 -9.93
N ILE A 15 5.91 29.14 -8.72
CA ILE A 15 6.05 28.37 -7.48
C ILE A 15 5.23 27.08 -7.56
N GLN A 16 3.99 27.14 -8.03
CA GLN A 16 3.15 25.95 -8.25
C GLN A 16 3.81 24.97 -9.24
N ARG A 17 4.36 25.45 -10.35
CA ARG A 17 5.06 24.59 -11.33
C ARG A 17 6.27 23.89 -10.73
N GLU A 18 7.08 24.61 -9.96
CA GLU A 18 8.25 24.03 -9.27
C GLU A 18 7.84 23.05 -8.16
N LEU A 19 6.74 23.31 -7.43
CA LEU A 19 6.21 22.38 -6.44
C LEU A 19 5.66 21.11 -7.06
N VAL A 20 4.92 21.20 -8.18
CA VAL A 20 4.45 20.02 -8.94
C VAL A 20 5.63 19.21 -9.45
N LYS A 21 6.69 19.88 -9.94
CA LYS A 21 7.92 19.23 -10.38
C LYS A 21 8.64 18.55 -9.21
N ALA A 22 8.79 19.24 -8.08
CA ALA A 22 9.37 18.70 -6.86
C ALA A 22 8.59 17.49 -6.35
N TYR A 23 7.25 17.58 -6.31
CA TYR A 23 6.33 16.50 -5.95
C TYR A 23 6.57 15.25 -6.80
N ARG A 24 6.63 15.42 -8.12
CA ARG A 24 6.86 14.32 -9.07
C ARG A 24 8.28 13.75 -8.99
N SER A 25 9.27 14.57 -8.65
CA SER A 25 10.67 14.14 -8.55
C SER A 25 11.04 13.55 -7.19
N THR A 26 10.27 13.84 -6.13
CA THR A 26 10.59 13.36 -4.80
C THR A 26 10.20 11.90 -4.65
N ARG A 27 11.11 11.12 -4.07
CA ARG A 27 10.93 9.70 -3.75
C ARG A 27 10.56 9.46 -2.28
N SER A 28 10.42 10.53 -1.50
CA SER A 28 10.06 10.49 -0.08
C SER A 28 8.58 10.82 0.10
N GLY A 29 7.80 9.87 0.62
CA GLY A 29 6.36 10.05 0.88
C GLY A 29 6.08 11.18 1.88
N GLY A 30 6.89 11.32 2.93
CA GLY A 30 6.77 12.45 3.88
C GLY A 30 7.00 13.81 3.21
N THR A 31 7.96 13.87 2.29
CA THR A 31 8.22 15.08 1.49
C THR A 31 7.10 15.36 0.50
N GLN A 32 6.49 14.32 -0.10
CA GLN A 32 5.31 14.45 -0.96
C GLN A 32 4.12 15.04 -0.19
N ILE A 33 3.86 14.57 1.02
CA ILE A 33 2.79 15.10 1.90
C ILE A 33 3.03 16.58 2.21
N ILE A 34 4.26 16.96 2.54
CA ILE A 34 4.60 18.36 2.81
C ILE A 34 4.40 19.22 1.56
N ILE A 35 4.85 18.77 0.39
CA ILE A 35 4.69 19.51 -0.86
C ILE A 35 3.21 19.64 -1.25
N ASN A 36 2.41 18.58 -1.10
CA ASN A 36 0.96 18.65 -1.32
C ASN A 36 0.30 19.66 -0.39
N ARG A 37 0.65 19.66 0.89
CA ARG A 37 0.12 20.62 1.86
C ARG A 37 0.48 22.07 1.50
N ILE A 38 1.70 22.30 0.99
CA ILE A 38 2.10 23.63 0.50
C ILE A 38 1.29 24.02 -0.74
N MET A 39 1.03 23.10 -1.66
CA MET A 39 0.20 23.36 -2.84
C MET A 39 -1.26 23.69 -2.46
N GLU A 40 -1.82 23.01 -1.46
CA GLU A 40 -3.15 23.30 -0.90
C GLU A 40 -3.21 24.68 -0.23
N LEU A 41 -2.18 25.02 0.57
CA LEU A 41 -2.04 26.35 1.20
C LEU A 41 -1.94 27.48 0.18
N LEU A 42 -1.28 27.25 -0.95
CA LEU A 42 -1.18 28.24 -2.02
C LEU A 42 -2.49 28.40 -2.81
N ASN A 43 -3.40 27.42 -2.72
CA ASN A 43 -4.67 27.39 -3.45
C ASN A 43 -5.88 27.84 -2.61
N SER A 44 -5.73 27.99 -1.29
CA SER A 44 -6.83 28.31 -0.37
C SER A 44 -6.64 29.67 0.28
N GLU A 45 -7.49 30.64 -0.04
CA GLU A 45 -7.84 31.68 0.94
C GLU A 45 -8.64 30.97 2.05
N GLU A 46 -8.17 31.00 3.29
CA GLU A 46 -8.73 30.34 4.50
C GLU A 46 -8.73 28.79 4.55
N ILE A 47 -7.67 28.21 5.13
CA ILE A 47 -7.70 26.82 5.58
C ILE A 47 -8.42 26.74 6.94
N ARG A 48 -9.65 26.22 6.93
CA ARG A 48 -10.15 25.45 8.08
C ARG A 48 -9.30 24.17 8.19
N PRO A 49 -8.84 23.78 9.39
CA PRO A 49 -8.14 22.51 9.56
C PRO A 49 -8.98 21.39 8.92
N GLN A 50 -8.40 20.63 7.99
CA GLN A 50 -8.99 19.36 7.59
C GLN A 50 -8.95 18.46 8.82
N VAL A 51 -10.05 18.47 9.56
CA VAL A 51 -10.41 17.41 10.51
C VAL A 51 -10.26 16.11 9.72
N PHE A 52 -9.51 15.14 10.26
CA PHE A 52 -9.58 13.75 9.84
C PHE A 52 -11.03 13.45 9.47
N ARG A 53 -11.33 13.13 8.20
CA ARG A 53 -12.72 12.89 7.81
C ARG A 53 -13.33 11.92 8.82
N ASP A 54 -14.46 12.29 9.41
CA ASP A 54 -15.19 11.38 10.28
C ASP A 54 -15.40 10.07 9.52
N ARG A 55 -15.01 8.98 10.18
CA ARG A 55 -15.04 7.61 9.67
C ARG A 55 -16.42 7.35 9.11
N SER A 56 -16.56 7.41 7.80
CA SER A 56 -17.84 7.15 7.17
C SER A 56 -17.97 5.64 7.02
N PRO A 57 -18.99 5.00 7.62
CA PRO A 57 -19.35 3.64 7.27
C PRO A 57 -19.69 3.62 5.77
N VAL A 58 -18.96 2.82 5.01
CA VAL A 58 -19.09 2.81 3.54
C VAL A 58 -20.24 1.92 3.07
N ASP A 59 -20.75 1.08 3.94
CA ASP A 59 -21.80 0.14 3.61
C ASP A 59 -23.01 0.34 4.52
N GLY A 60 -24.22 0.12 3.99
CA GLY A 60 -25.49 0.23 4.72
C GLY A 60 -25.61 -0.71 5.94
N THR A 61 -24.55 -1.49 6.20
CA THR A 61 -24.31 -2.39 7.33
C THR A 61 -23.63 -1.72 8.53
N GLY A 62 -23.00 -0.55 8.36
CA GLY A 62 -22.35 0.19 9.46
C GLY A 62 -20.95 -0.30 9.86
N LYS A 63 -20.38 -1.29 9.16
CA LYS A 63 -19.05 -1.86 9.47
C LYS A 63 -17.91 -1.03 8.89
N LEU A 64 -16.78 -1.00 9.62
CA LEU A 64 -15.54 -0.36 9.13
C LEU A 64 -14.77 -1.31 8.22
N GLU A 65 -13.97 -0.79 7.30
CA GLU A 65 -13.07 -1.59 6.46
C GLU A 65 -11.72 -1.87 7.12
N ALA A 66 -11.33 -1.04 8.09
CA ALA A 66 -10.17 -1.25 8.92
C ALA A 66 -10.44 -0.65 10.30
N CYS A 67 -9.91 -1.31 11.34
CA CYS A 67 -9.95 -0.76 12.67
C CYS A 67 -9.04 0.46 12.82
N PRO A 68 -9.27 1.33 13.81
CA PRO A 68 -8.41 2.48 14.08
C PRO A 68 -7.18 2.09 14.90
N GLU A 69 -6.08 2.81 14.70
CA GLU A 69 -4.84 2.64 15.48
C GLU A 69 -4.72 3.78 16.51
N LYS A 70 -4.10 3.48 17.64
CA LYS A 70 -3.56 4.49 18.56
C LYS A 70 -2.04 4.37 18.55
N TRP A 71 -1.38 5.52 18.59
CA TRP A 71 0.06 5.58 18.79
C TRP A 71 0.33 5.56 20.28
N GLY A 72 1.18 4.65 20.74
CA GLY A 72 1.66 4.67 22.11
C GLY A 72 2.54 5.90 22.35
N GLU A 73 2.63 6.37 23.60
CA GLU A 73 3.72 7.29 23.96
C GLU A 73 5.03 6.54 23.72
N SER A 74 5.92 7.13 22.92
CA SER A 74 7.22 6.52 22.60
C SER A 74 7.96 6.23 23.90
N LYS A 75 8.06 4.95 24.27
CA LYS A 75 8.95 4.54 25.36
C LYS A 75 10.36 4.80 24.87
N SER A 76 11.01 5.82 25.43
CA SER A 76 12.40 6.11 25.14
C SER A 76 13.25 4.89 25.47
N ASP A 77 14.23 4.65 24.61
CA ASP A 77 15.47 3.89 24.83
C ASP A 77 15.55 2.43 24.36
N GLU A 78 14.54 1.85 23.71
CA GLU A 78 14.73 0.58 22.99
C GLU A 78 14.09 0.59 21.59
N ASP A 79 14.84 0.08 20.62
CA ASP A 79 14.62 0.09 19.17
C ASP A 79 13.47 -0.85 18.73
N HIS A 80 12.34 -0.82 19.44
CA HIS A 80 11.15 -1.65 19.17
C HIS A 80 10.19 -0.92 18.24
N PHE A 81 10.53 -0.86 16.95
CA PHE A 81 9.66 -0.27 15.91
C PHE A 81 8.27 -0.94 15.81
N GLY A 82 8.12 -2.16 16.34
CA GLY A 82 6.86 -2.93 16.33
C GLY A 82 5.81 -2.47 17.34
N ASP A 83 6.22 -1.79 18.42
CA ASP A 83 5.35 -1.47 19.56
C ASP A 83 4.83 -0.01 19.55
N ALA A 84 5.16 0.75 18.50
CA ALA A 84 4.82 2.17 18.42
C ALA A 84 3.32 2.43 18.21
N TYR A 85 2.58 1.43 17.73
CA TYR A 85 1.15 1.55 17.41
C TYR A 85 0.38 0.31 17.86
N GLU A 86 -0.80 0.54 18.42
CA GLU A 86 -1.71 -0.51 18.88
C GLU A 86 -3.03 -0.41 18.10
N ILE A 87 -3.54 -1.55 17.63
CA ILE A 87 -4.84 -1.63 16.98
C ILE A 87 -5.93 -1.58 18.05
N ILE A 88 -6.89 -0.68 17.90
CA ILE A 88 -8.10 -0.65 18.74
C ILE A 88 -9.11 -1.63 18.11
N PRO A 89 -9.51 -2.71 18.80
CA PRO A 89 -10.47 -3.66 18.27
C PRO A 89 -11.79 -3.00 17.88
N CYS A 90 -12.37 -3.43 16.77
CA CYS A 90 -13.63 -2.90 16.24
C CYS A 90 -14.35 -3.98 15.41
N ASP A 91 -15.65 -3.80 15.17
CA ASP A 91 -16.36 -4.62 14.19
C ASP A 91 -16.02 -4.10 12.77
N HIS A 92 -15.39 -4.95 11.98
CA HIS A 92 -14.93 -4.61 10.64
C HIS A 92 -15.26 -5.72 9.64
N ILE A 93 -15.29 -5.35 8.36
CA ILE A 93 -15.43 -6.31 7.27
C ILE A 93 -14.17 -7.20 7.24
N PRO A 94 -14.29 -8.54 7.16
CA PRO A 94 -13.14 -9.42 7.05
C PRO A 94 -12.24 -9.02 5.87
N ARG A 95 -10.94 -8.94 6.12
CA ARG A 95 -9.97 -8.47 5.11
C ARG A 95 -9.92 -9.37 3.87
N GLU A 96 -10.21 -10.66 4.02
CA GLU A 96 -10.33 -11.62 2.94
C GLU A 96 -11.49 -11.34 1.96
N GLU A 97 -12.50 -10.56 2.39
CA GLU A 97 -13.56 -10.05 1.52
C GLU A 97 -13.15 -8.76 0.80
N LEU A 98 -12.20 -8.02 1.39
CA LEU A 98 -11.75 -6.71 0.91
C LEU A 98 -10.53 -6.78 -0.01
N VAL A 99 -9.63 -7.74 0.21
CA VAL A 99 -8.28 -7.77 -0.40
C VAL A 99 -7.99 -9.10 -1.07
N GLU A 100 -7.48 -9.03 -2.29
CA GLU A 100 -6.89 -10.14 -3.03
C GLU A 100 -5.43 -9.80 -3.34
N VAL A 101 -4.53 -10.75 -3.09
CA VAL A 101 -3.10 -10.60 -3.34
C VAL A 101 -2.78 -11.13 -4.74
N LEU A 102 -2.16 -10.29 -5.57
CA LEU A 102 -1.67 -10.67 -6.89
C LEU A 102 -0.16 -10.83 -6.84
N ILE A 103 0.31 -12.02 -7.21
CA ILE A 103 1.73 -12.34 -7.30
C ILE A 103 2.06 -12.89 -8.68
N TYR A 104 3.23 -12.52 -9.19
CA TYR A 104 3.82 -13.10 -10.39
C TYR A 104 5.19 -13.65 -10.03
N SER A 105 5.46 -14.89 -10.44
CA SER A 105 6.73 -15.57 -10.14
C SER A 105 7.28 -16.25 -11.39
N ASP A 106 8.60 -16.21 -11.53
CA ASP A 106 9.27 -16.83 -12.68
C ASP A 106 9.32 -18.36 -12.55
N THR A 107 9.36 -18.89 -11.31
CA THR A 107 9.39 -20.33 -11.06
C THR A 107 8.24 -20.80 -10.16
N TYR A 108 7.86 -22.08 -10.31
CA TYR A 108 6.83 -22.71 -9.50
C TYR A 108 7.16 -22.69 -8.00
N GLU A 109 8.38 -23.11 -7.63
CA GLU A 109 8.82 -23.16 -6.23
C GLU A 109 8.82 -21.78 -5.56
N GLN A 110 9.28 -20.74 -6.28
CA GLN A 110 9.22 -19.38 -5.77
C GLN A 110 7.78 -18.92 -5.51
N GLY A 111 6.87 -19.17 -6.45
CA GLY A 111 5.45 -18.83 -6.28
C GLY A 111 4.82 -19.59 -5.10
N LYS A 112 5.16 -20.88 -4.96
CA LYS A 112 4.71 -21.73 -3.87
C LYS A 112 5.19 -21.24 -2.50
N ASP A 113 6.46 -20.89 -2.38
CA ASP A 113 7.03 -20.35 -1.14
C ASP A 113 6.39 -19.03 -0.74
N LEU A 114 6.13 -18.13 -1.70
CA LEU A 114 5.40 -16.89 -1.44
C LEU A 114 3.97 -17.15 -0.96
N VAL A 115 3.25 -18.09 -1.59
CA VAL A 115 1.89 -18.47 -1.15
C VAL A 115 1.91 -18.99 0.29
N ARG A 116 2.86 -19.86 0.64
CA ARG A 116 3.03 -20.37 2.01
C ARG A 116 3.25 -19.23 3.00
N GLN A 117 4.14 -18.30 2.67
CA GLN A 117 4.47 -17.16 3.52
C GLN A 117 3.28 -16.20 3.69
N ILE A 118 2.54 -15.91 2.63
CA ILE A 118 1.31 -15.10 2.72
C ILE A 118 0.29 -15.80 3.62
N ARG A 119 0.08 -17.11 3.45
CA ARG A 119 -0.88 -17.87 4.25
C ARG A 119 -0.46 -18.07 5.71
N SER A 120 0.84 -18.01 6.03
CA SER A 120 1.29 -18.07 7.42
C SER A 120 0.85 -16.83 8.22
N VAL A 121 0.70 -15.69 7.55
CA VAL A 121 0.22 -14.43 8.15
C VAL A 121 -1.29 -14.24 7.94
N TYR A 122 -1.77 -14.55 6.75
CA TYR A 122 -3.16 -14.35 6.32
C TYR A 122 -3.75 -15.65 5.73
N PRO A 123 -4.20 -16.59 6.58
CA PRO A 123 -4.57 -17.95 6.13
C PRO A 123 -5.70 -18.02 5.10
N SER A 124 -6.64 -17.07 5.17
CA SER A 124 -7.87 -17.08 4.36
C SER A 124 -7.87 -16.07 3.21
N ILE A 125 -6.79 -15.31 3.01
CA ILE A 125 -6.79 -14.25 1.99
C ILE A 125 -6.78 -14.85 0.58
N GLY A 126 -7.53 -14.23 -0.34
CA GLY A 126 -7.51 -14.61 -1.74
C GLY A 126 -6.13 -14.34 -2.36
N ILE A 127 -5.60 -15.31 -3.11
CA ILE A 127 -4.33 -15.17 -3.83
C ILE A 127 -4.54 -15.57 -5.28
N SER A 128 -4.13 -14.69 -6.19
CA SER A 128 -3.98 -14.98 -7.62
C SER A 128 -2.50 -14.99 -7.98
N LEU A 129 -2.01 -16.15 -8.42
CA LEU A 129 -0.61 -16.38 -8.77
C LEU A 129 -0.47 -16.61 -10.27
N ALA A 130 0.29 -15.74 -10.93
CA ALA A 130 0.76 -15.96 -12.29
C ALA A 130 2.16 -16.60 -12.29
N LEU A 131 2.34 -17.65 -13.10
CA LEU A 131 3.62 -18.34 -13.28
C LEU A 131 4.12 -18.17 -14.72
N ARG A 132 5.40 -17.83 -14.88
CA ARG A 132 6.00 -17.65 -16.22
C ARG A 132 5.92 -18.89 -17.09
N GLU A 133 6.22 -20.06 -16.53
CA GLU A 133 6.22 -21.33 -17.27
C GLU A 133 5.02 -22.19 -16.92
N SER A 134 4.32 -22.70 -17.94
CA SER A 134 3.31 -23.72 -17.74
C SER A 134 3.97 -25.08 -17.53
N HIS A 135 4.07 -25.55 -16.29
CA HIS A 135 4.37 -26.96 -16.07
C HIS A 135 3.16 -27.78 -16.55
N GLY A 136 3.32 -28.42 -17.72
CA GLY A 136 2.40 -29.43 -18.19
C GLY A 136 2.23 -30.49 -17.12
N THR A 137 0.99 -30.65 -16.63
CA THR A 137 0.49 -31.78 -15.83
C THR A 137 0.80 -31.86 -14.32
N GLY A 138 1.70 -31.05 -13.75
CA GLY A 138 2.09 -31.18 -12.33
C GLY A 138 1.35 -30.30 -11.30
N THR A 139 0.68 -29.22 -11.72
CA THR A 139 0.22 -28.16 -10.80
C THR A 139 -1.17 -28.36 -10.20
N LYS A 140 -1.99 -29.29 -10.72
CA LYS A 140 -3.37 -29.49 -10.23
C LYS A 140 -3.48 -30.28 -8.92
N THR A 141 -2.40 -30.91 -8.44
CA THR A 141 -2.41 -31.79 -7.26
C THR A 141 -1.69 -31.22 -6.06
N ASP A 142 -1.16 -30.00 -6.14
CA ASP A 142 -0.48 -29.39 -5.00
C ASP A 142 -1.50 -28.82 -4.01
N LEU A 143 -1.66 -29.52 -2.88
CA LEU A 143 -2.55 -29.12 -1.79
C LEU A 143 -2.25 -27.71 -1.30
N GLU A 144 -1.00 -27.26 -1.40
CA GLU A 144 -0.62 -25.94 -0.94
C GLU A 144 -1.09 -24.82 -1.87
N LEU A 145 -1.37 -25.12 -3.14
CA LEU A 145 -1.95 -24.17 -4.10
C LEU A 145 -3.45 -24.39 -4.33
N SER A 146 -4.07 -25.34 -3.63
CA SER A 146 -5.48 -25.73 -3.82
C SER A 146 -6.48 -24.58 -3.79
N ASN A 147 -6.26 -23.59 -2.93
CA ASN A 147 -7.09 -22.39 -2.79
C ASN A 147 -6.48 -21.13 -3.44
N THR A 148 -5.52 -21.29 -4.36
CA THR A 148 -4.88 -20.19 -5.10
C THR A 148 -5.39 -20.19 -6.54
N LYS A 149 -5.79 -19.03 -7.07
CA LYS A 149 -6.14 -18.89 -8.49
C LYS A 149 -4.85 -18.89 -9.31
N LEU A 150 -4.61 -19.96 -10.05
CA LEU A 150 -3.42 -20.09 -10.89
C LEU A 150 -3.65 -19.51 -12.29
N HIS A 151 -2.69 -18.71 -12.72
CA HIS A 151 -2.62 -18.09 -14.03
C HIS A 151 -1.28 -18.38 -14.68
N TRP A 152 -1.24 -18.33 -16.01
CA TRP A 152 -0.01 -18.47 -16.77
C TRP A 152 0.43 -17.11 -17.28
N GLY A 153 1.74 -16.90 -17.32
CA GLY A 153 2.36 -15.70 -17.85
C GLY A 153 2.01 -15.47 -19.32
N GLU A 154 1.98 -14.20 -19.69
CA GLU A 154 1.87 -13.74 -21.08
C GLU A 154 3.25 -13.66 -21.74
N GLN A 155 3.32 -13.13 -22.96
CA GLN A 155 4.56 -12.97 -23.72
C GLN A 155 5.63 -12.16 -22.98
N ASP A 156 5.21 -11.20 -22.17
CA ASP A 156 6.09 -10.34 -21.38
C ASP A 156 5.51 -10.06 -19.98
N VAL A 157 6.37 -9.55 -19.10
CA VAL A 157 6.05 -9.28 -17.69
C VAL A 157 4.95 -8.23 -17.54
N ALA A 158 4.94 -7.18 -18.39
CA ALA A 158 3.94 -6.12 -18.30
C ALA A 158 2.56 -6.62 -18.74
N SER A 159 2.50 -7.38 -19.84
CA SER A 159 1.27 -8.05 -20.29
C SER A 159 0.75 -9.03 -19.25
N THR A 160 1.63 -9.75 -18.56
CA THR A 160 1.26 -10.68 -17.48
C THR A 160 0.59 -9.94 -16.32
N TRP A 161 1.18 -8.85 -15.84
CA TRP A 161 0.59 -8.04 -14.77
C TRP A 161 -0.75 -7.41 -15.18
N LEU A 162 -0.87 -6.95 -16.44
CA LEU A 162 -2.12 -6.42 -16.97
C LEU A 162 -3.22 -7.50 -17.07
N ALA A 163 -2.86 -8.73 -17.45
CA ALA A 163 -3.79 -9.84 -17.48
C ALA A 163 -4.24 -10.23 -16.06
N LEU A 164 -3.29 -10.27 -15.12
CA LEU A 164 -3.53 -10.61 -13.72
C LEU A 164 -4.37 -9.56 -12.99
N SER A 165 -4.16 -8.27 -13.23
CA SER A 165 -4.93 -7.19 -12.60
C SER A 165 -6.41 -7.24 -12.98
N LYS A 166 -6.75 -7.75 -14.17
CA LYS A 166 -8.13 -7.96 -14.62
C LYS A 166 -8.83 -9.16 -13.95
N LYS A 167 -8.11 -9.97 -13.17
CA LYS A 167 -8.65 -11.14 -12.45
C LYS A 167 -9.01 -10.83 -11.00
N GLY A 168 -8.48 -9.73 -10.47
CA GLY A 168 -8.82 -9.23 -9.14
C GLY A 168 -10.32 -9.04 -8.99
N SER A 169 -10.88 -9.60 -7.92
CA SER A 169 -12.32 -9.66 -7.70
C SER A 169 -12.80 -8.91 -6.46
N THR A 170 -11.86 -8.49 -5.61
CA THR A 170 -12.11 -7.76 -4.36
C THR A 170 -11.99 -6.26 -4.56
N LYS A 171 -12.49 -5.48 -3.59
CA LYS A 171 -12.45 -4.01 -3.62
C LYS A 171 -11.02 -3.46 -3.73
N TYR A 172 -10.09 -4.05 -2.99
CA TYR A 172 -8.69 -3.68 -2.98
C TYR A 172 -7.83 -4.82 -3.51
N ILE A 173 -6.72 -4.45 -4.15
CA ILE A 173 -5.77 -5.38 -4.74
C ILE A 173 -4.38 -5.08 -4.19
N LEU A 174 -3.74 -6.07 -3.57
CA LEU A 174 -2.34 -5.97 -3.18
C LEU A 174 -1.46 -6.53 -4.29
N VAL A 175 -0.73 -5.65 -4.97
CA VAL A 175 0.19 -6.02 -6.04
C VAL A 175 1.56 -6.36 -5.46
N GLY A 176 1.88 -7.66 -5.37
CA GLY A 176 3.17 -8.16 -4.90
C GLY A 176 4.26 -8.10 -5.97
N ARG A 177 4.47 -6.94 -6.57
CA ARG A 177 5.50 -6.75 -7.60
C ARG A 177 6.89 -6.93 -6.97
N ASN A 178 7.69 -7.82 -7.56
CA ASN A 178 9.04 -8.18 -7.06
C ASN A 178 9.06 -8.65 -5.59
N MET A 179 7.96 -9.20 -5.09
CA MET A 179 7.87 -9.71 -3.73
C MET A 179 8.72 -10.99 -3.61
N VAL A 180 9.76 -10.93 -2.77
CA VAL A 180 10.66 -12.08 -2.53
C VAL A 180 10.32 -12.78 -1.21
N ASN A 181 9.82 -12.04 -0.23
CA ASN A 181 9.42 -12.57 1.07
C ASN A 181 8.14 -11.86 1.55
N PHE A 182 7.27 -12.60 2.23
CA PHE A 182 6.10 -12.06 2.92
C PHE A 182 6.16 -12.41 4.41
N THR A 183 6.07 -11.38 5.26
CA THR A 183 6.08 -11.54 6.71
C THR A 183 4.99 -10.69 7.34
N TYR A 184 4.80 -10.81 8.65
CA TYR A 184 3.82 -10.00 9.39
C TYR A 184 4.05 -8.48 9.25
N HIS A 185 5.26 -8.06 8.87
CA HIS A 185 5.59 -6.65 8.62
C HIS A 185 4.93 -6.05 7.37
N ALA A 186 4.39 -6.86 6.46
CA ALA A 186 3.66 -6.34 5.30
C ALA A 186 2.33 -5.66 5.69
N ASP A 187 1.77 -6.00 6.85
CA ASP A 187 0.58 -5.42 7.51
C ASP A 187 -0.48 -4.82 6.56
N ILE A 188 -1.31 -5.70 5.99
CA ILE A 188 -2.45 -5.35 5.12
C ILE A 188 -3.49 -4.52 5.87
N ASP A 189 -3.71 -4.80 7.14
CA ASP A 189 -4.71 -4.09 7.97
C ASP A 189 -4.31 -2.62 8.16
N ARG A 190 -3.01 -2.35 8.27
CA ARG A 190 -2.49 -0.99 8.29
C ARG A 190 -2.62 -0.30 6.94
N MET A 191 -2.34 -0.99 5.83
CA MET A 191 -2.55 -0.42 4.49
C MET A 191 -4.02 -0.03 4.27
N LEU A 192 -4.98 -0.90 4.63
CA LEU A 192 -6.42 -0.62 4.57
C LEU A 192 -6.83 0.58 5.44
N ARG A 193 -6.16 0.79 6.56
CA ARG A 193 -6.42 1.94 7.44
C ARG A 193 -5.90 3.23 6.87
N VAL A 194 -4.67 3.23 6.32
CA VAL A 194 -4.05 4.40 5.71
C VAL A 194 -4.84 4.83 4.47
N ILE A 195 -5.20 3.88 3.60
CA ILE A 195 -5.96 4.20 2.38
C ILE A 195 -7.31 4.84 2.72
N ASN A 196 -7.99 4.34 3.75
CA ASN A 196 -9.28 4.85 4.21
C ASN A 196 -9.17 6.18 4.98
N SER A 197 -8.18 6.30 5.87
CA SER A 197 -8.02 7.51 6.70
C SER A 197 -7.54 8.72 5.89
N LEU A 198 -6.69 8.47 4.89
CA LEU A 198 -6.16 9.51 4.02
C LEU A 198 -7.00 9.70 2.75
N ALA A 199 -7.97 8.82 2.49
CA ALA A 199 -8.80 8.82 1.29
C ALA A 199 -7.97 8.91 -0.01
N VAL A 200 -6.92 8.09 -0.10
CA VAL A 200 -6.03 8.01 -1.27
C VAL A 200 -6.37 6.82 -2.14
N ASP A 201 -6.00 6.86 -3.42
CA ASP A 201 -6.30 5.77 -4.36
C ASP A 201 -5.35 4.56 -4.22
N ALA A 202 -4.15 4.78 -3.65
CA ALA A 202 -3.14 3.74 -3.47
C ALA A 202 -2.26 4.02 -2.25
N VAL A 203 -1.83 2.94 -1.61
CA VAL A 203 -0.82 2.92 -0.55
C VAL A 203 0.17 1.80 -0.84
N GLY A 204 1.39 1.92 -0.33
CA GLY A 204 2.42 0.92 -0.52
C GLY A 204 3.38 0.87 0.66
N GLY A 205 4.15 -0.21 0.71
CA GLY A 205 5.21 -0.38 1.70
C GLY A 205 6.46 0.45 1.38
N ALA A 206 7.49 0.25 2.21
CA ALA A 206 8.84 0.71 1.95
C ALA A 206 9.76 -0.49 1.73
N VAL A 207 10.73 -0.35 0.85
CA VAL A 207 11.78 -1.37 0.63
C VAL A 207 13.08 -0.87 1.24
N ARG A 208 13.76 -1.73 1.99
CA ARG A 208 15.11 -1.47 2.47
C ARG A 208 16.09 -1.97 1.41
N LEU A 209 16.87 -1.06 0.84
CA LEU A 209 17.95 -1.44 -0.08
C LEU A 209 19.21 -1.75 0.73
N GLU A 210 19.79 -2.91 0.46
CA GLU A 210 21.10 -3.32 0.98
C GLU A 210 22.15 -3.15 -0.14
N PRO A 211 23.38 -2.72 0.18
CA PRO A 211 23.96 -2.53 1.52
C PRO A 211 23.73 -1.15 2.14
N GLU A 212 23.01 -0.25 1.46
CA GLU A 212 22.87 1.15 1.90
C GLU A 212 22.08 1.28 3.21
N GLY A 213 21.30 0.26 3.58
CA GLY A 213 20.49 0.22 4.79
C GLY A 213 19.37 1.27 4.83
N ARG A 214 19.07 1.89 3.69
CA ARG A 214 18.08 2.97 3.58
C ARG A 214 16.72 2.42 3.18
N TRP A 215 15.69 2.86 3.88
CA TRP A 215 14.30 2.62 3.51
C TRP A 215 13.87 3.60 2.43
N PHE A 216 13.32 3.07 1.34
CA PHE A 216 12.76 3.84 0.24
C PHE A 216 11.25 3.63 0.20
N ALA A 217 10.52 4.72 0.29
CA ALA A 217 9.10 4.73 -0.04
C ALA A 217 8.97 4.51 -1.55
N GLY A 218 8.26 3.46 -1.96
CA GLY A 218 8.07 3.18 -3.37
C GLY A 218 7.24 1.93 -3.61
N CYS A 219 6.34 2.02 -4.59
CA CYS A 219 5.70 0.85 -5.19
C CYS A 219 6.68 0.27 -6.22
N TYR A 220 7.69 -0.47 -5.75
CA TYR A 220 8.68 -1.13 -6.61
C TYR A 220 8.10 -2.33 -7.34
#